data_AF-A0A2V9W9T8-F1
#
_entry.id   AF-A0A2V9W9T8-F1
#
_cell.length_a   1.000
_cell.length_b   1.000
_cell.length_c   1.000
_cell.angle_alpha   90.00
_cell.angle_beta   90.00
_cell.angle_gamma   90.00
#
_symmetry.space_group_name_H-M   'P 1'
#
loop_
_entity.id
_entity.type
_entity.pdbx_description
1 polymer ?
#
loop_
_entity_poly.entity_id
_entity_poly.type
_entity_poly.pdbx_seq_one_letter_code
_entity_poly.pdbx_strand_id
1 'polypeptide(L)'
;ANSIGYPVVLKLFSETITHKTDVGGVQLNLRDETAVRNAYRTIQSSVHEKAGEGNFLGVTVQPMLKLEGYELIVGSSIDAQFGPVLLFGAGGQLVEVFKDRALSLPPLNTTLARRMMEQTQVLSALEGVRGRKAVDLAALEEFLVRFSQLVVEQRRIREIDINPVLAS
;
A
#
# COMPACT_ATOMS: atom_id res chain seq x y z
N ALA A 1 12.32 15.40 -10.37
CA ALA A 1 11.51 16.13 -9.37
C ALA A 1 10.80 17.32 -10.01
N ASN A 2 11.51 18.25 -10.67
CA ASN A 2 10.91 19.44 -11.31
C ASN A 2 9.77 19.13 -12.30
N SER A 3 9.82 18.00 -13.02
CA SER A 3 8.75 17.56 -13.91
C SER A 3 7.50 17.02 -13.21
N ILE A 4 7.62 16.55 -11.96
CA ILE A 4 6.51 16.02 -11.14
C ILE A 4 5.84 17.16 -10.35
N GLY A 5 6.62 18.17 -9.97
CA GLY A 5 6.19 19.22 -9.04
C GLY A 5 6.40 18.81 -7.57
N TYR A 6 6.65 19.81 -6.73
CA TYR A 6 6.87 19.64 -5.30
C TYR A 6 5.57 19.78 -4.50
N PRO A 7 5.41 19.13 -3.33
CA PRO A 7 6.39 18.24 -2.70
C PRO A 7 6.46 16.84 -3.34
N VAL A 8 7.64 16.21 -3.25
CA VAL A 8 7.89 14.83 -3.70
C VAL A 8 8.33 13.92 -2.56
N VAL A 9 8.34 12.63 -2.84
CA VAL A 9 8.86 11.55 -1.99
C VAL A 9 10.00 10.85 -2.73
N LEU A 10 11.07 10.54 -1.99
CA LEU A 10 12.07 9.57 -2.45
C LEU A 10 11.89 8.24 -1.73
N LYS A 11 11.87 7.15 -2.49
CA LYS A 11 11.88 5.77 -1.95
C LYS A 11 13.01 4.98 -2.59
N LEU A 12 13.75 4.25 -1.77
CA LEU A 12 14.80 3.31 -2.20
C LEU A 12 14.29 2.39 -3.31
N PHE A 13 15.11 2.25 -4.35
CA PHE A 13 14.98 1.20 -5.35
C PHE A 13 16.00 0.10 -5.03
N SER A 14 15.49 -1.11 -4.79
CA SER A 14 16.27 -2.28 -4.40
C SER A 14 15.49 -3.53 -4.78
N GLU A 15 16.18 -4.61 -5.18
CA GLU A 15 15.57 -5.91 -5.50
C GLU A 15 15.49 -6.85 -4.28
N THR A 16 16.20 -6.51 -3.20
CA THR A 16 16.39 -7.37 -2.03
C THR A 16 15.72 -6.81 -0.77
N ILE A 17 15.56 -5.49 -0.69
CA ILE A 17 14.97 -4.81 0.48
C ILE A 17 13.48 -4.56 0.25
N THR A 18 12.65 -5.31 0.98
CA THR A 18 11.18 -5.16 0.96
C THR A 18 10.72 -4.01 1.87
N HIS A 19 11.18 -3.98 3.12
CA HIS A 19 10.82 -2.95 4.12
C HIS A 19 11.79 -1.75 4.07
N LYS A 20 11.53 -0.84 3.12
CA LYS A 20 12.38 0.34 2.86
C LYS A 20 12.53 1.27 4.07
N THR A 21 11.49 1.41 4.89
CA THR A 21 11.52 2.32 6.06
C THR A 21 12.56 1.89 7.09
N ASP A 22 12.73 0.58 7.29
CA ASP A 22 13.62 0.01 8.32
C ASP A 22 15.09 0.36 8.06
N VAL A 23 15.45 0.45 6.78
CA VAL A 23 16.78 0.87 6.33
C VAL A 23 16.90 2.38 6.06
N GLY A 24 15.92 3.19 6.50
CA GLY A 24 15.92 4.63 6.25
C GLY A 24 15.71 5.02 4.78
N GLY A 25 15.17 4.09 3.98
CA GLY A 25 15.02 4.18 2.53
C GLY A 25 13.83 5.02 2.05
N VAL A 26 13.18 5.79 2.92
CA VAL A 26 12.03 6.64 2.56
C VAL A 26 12.23 8.04 3.13
N GLN A 27 12.08 9.06 2.28
CA GLN A 27 12.16 10.47 2.64
C GLN A 27 10.94 11.20 2.07
N LEU A 28 10.10 11.74 2.96
CA LEU A 28 8.80 12.33 2.62
C LEU A 28 8.85 13.85 2.55
N ASN A 29 7.84 14.46 1.91
CA ASN A 29 7.56 15.90 1.97
C ASN A 29 8.75 16.79 1.55
N LEU A 30 9.47 16.39 0.50
CA LEU A 30 10.62 17.13 -0.02
C LEU A 30 10.11 18.27 -0.89
N ARG A 31 10.41 19.52 -0.51
CA ARG A 31 9.74 20.71 -1.07
C ARG A 31 10.55 21.46 -2.13
N ASP A 32 11.81 21.11 -2.30
CA ASP A 32 12.72 21.77 -3.24
C ASP A 32 13.85 20.83 -3.70
N GLU A 33 14.68 21.32 -4.63
CA GLU A 33 15.79 20.57 -5.20
C GLU A 33 16.85 20.20 -4.16
N THR A 34 17.17 21.11 -3.25
CA THR A 34 18.18 20.89 -2.20
C THR A 34 17.75 19.76 -1.26
N ALA A 35 16.49 19.76 -0.83
CA ALA A 35 15.89 18.71 -0.02
C ALA A 35 15.96 17.35 -0.72
N VAL A 36 15.68 17.29 -2.03
CA VAL A 36 15.79 16.05 -2.82
C VAL A 36 17.24 15.55 -2.89
N ARG A 37 18.22 16.42 -3.16
CA ARG A 37 19.64 16.03 -3.22
C ARG A 37 20.15 15.53 -1.89
N ASN A 38 19.76 16.17 -0.79
CA ASN A 38 20.12 15.75 0.56
C ASN A 38 19.47 14.41 0.91
N ALA A 39 18.18 14.26 0.64
CA ALA A 39 17.44 13.01 0.88
C ALA A 39 18.03 11.81 0.12
N TYR A 40 18.48 12.01 -1.14
CA TYR A 40 19.17 10.96 -1.90
C TYR A 40 20.42 10.46 -1.18
N ARG A 41 21.29 11.37 -0.75
CA ARG A 41 22.54 11.04 -0.05
C ARG A 41 22.25 10.36 1.29
N THR A 42 21.26 10.84 2.03
CA THR A 42 20.84 10.24 3.31
C THR A 42 20.37 8.80 3.13
N ILE A 43 19.54 8.53 2.11
CA ILE A 43 19.07 7.17 1.82
C ILE A 43 20.27 6.28 1.44
N GLN A 44 21.14 6.75 0.53
CA GLN A 44 22.31 6.00 0.09
C GLN A 44 23.19 5.60 1.27
N SER A 45 23.60 6.56 2.10
CA SER A 45 24.44 6.30 3.27
C SER A 45 23.77 5.33 4.26
N SER A 46 22.48 5.52 4.55
CA SER A 46 21.77 4.64 5.50
C SER A 46 21.66 3.20 5.01
N VAL A 47 21.44 3.01 3.71
CA VAL A 47 21.37 1.67 3.10
C VAL A 47 22.74 1.01 3.05
N HIS A 48 23.80 1.75 2.70
CA HIS A 48 25.17 1.24 2.72
C HIS A 48 25.56 0.75 4.13
N GLU A 49 25.22 1.51 5.17
CA GLU A 49 25.50 1.17 6.56
C GLU A 49 24.71 -0.05 7.05
N LYS A 50 23.39 -0.07 6.80
CA LYS A 50 22.49 -1.08 7.40
C LYS A 50 22.36 -2.36 6.59
N ALA A 51 22.52 -2.29 5.27
CA ALA A 51 22.26 -3.40 4.37
C ALA A 51 23.42 -3.68 3.40
N GLY A 52 24.39 -2.78 3.26
CA GLY A 52 25.51 -2.92 2.34
C GLY A 52 25.25 -2.30 0.97
N GLU A 53 26.34 -1.92 0.28
CA GLU A 53 26.29 -1.07 -0.92
C GLU A 53 25.53 -1.70 -2.10
N GLY A 54 25.63 -3.02 -2.27
CA GLY A 54 24.97 -3.76 -3.36
C GLY A 54 23.43 -3.71 -3.32
N ASN A 55 22.85 -3.23 -2.23
CA ASN A 55 21.40 -3.13 -2.07
C ASN A 55 20.83 -1.75 -2.48
N PHE A 56 21.68 -0.80 -2.85
CA PHE A 56 21.28 0.53 -3.34
C PHE A 56 21.33 0.60 -4.87
N LEU A 57 20.18 0.43 -5.53
CA LEU A 57 20.06 0.58 -6.99
C LEU A 57 19.59 1.99 -7.39
N GLY A 58 19.51 2.91 -6.43
CA GLY A 58 19.03 4.28 -6.60
C GLY A 58 17.74 4.55 -5.83
N VAL A 59 16.97 5.53 -6.31
CA VAL A 59 15.68 5.91 -5.71
C VAL A 59 14.63 6.17 -6.78
N THR A 60 13.37 5.93 -6.42
CA THR A 60 12.21 6.39 -7.17
C THR A 60 11.76 7.75 -6.66
N VAL A 61 11.35 8.64 -7.57
CA VAL A 61 10.76 9.94 -7.25
C VAL A 61 9.27 9.86 -7.50
N GLN A 62 8.46 10.15 -6.48
CA GLN A 62 7.00 10.06 -6.54
C GLN A 62 6.37 11.36 -6.05
N PRO A 63 5.19 11.77 -6.56
CA PRO A 63 4.46 12.89 -5.99
C PRO A 63 4.09 12.61 -4.51
N MET A 64 4.13 13.63 -3.67
CA MET A 64 3.63 13.52 -2.30
C MET A 64 2.11 13.69 -2.31
N LEU A 65 1.39 12.60 -2.06
CA LEU A 65 -0.07 12.63 -1.88
C LEU A 65 -0.42 13.16 -0.49
N LYS A 66 -1.53 13.90 -0.39
CA LYS A 66 -2.12 14.25 0.90
C LYS A 66 -2.76 13.00 1.49
N LEU A 67 -2.47 12.71 2.75
CA LEU A 67 -3.05 11.58 3.50
C LEU A 67 -4.48 11.89 3.99
N GLU A 68 -5.30 12.51 3.13
CA GLU A 68 -6.72 12.74 3.42
C GLU A 68 -7.51 11.52 2.92
N GLY A 69 -7.80 10.60 3.83
CA GLY A 69 -8.59 9.41 3.53
C GLY A 69 -8.55 8.39 4.66
N TYR A 70 -9.02 7.19 4.38
CA TYR A 70 -8.82 6.00 5.17
C TYR A 70 -7.70 5.17 4.53
N GLU A 71 -6.75 4.72 5.35
CA GLU A 71 -5.76 3.73 4.91
C GLU A 71 -6.38 2.34 5.01
N LEU A 72 -6.28 1.59 3.93
CA LEU A 72 -6.74 0.21 3.81
C LEU A 72 -5.58 -0.67 3.39
N ILE A 73 -5.68 -1.96 3.70
CA ILE A 73 -4.78 -2.99 3.17
C ILE A 73 -5.58 -3.92 2.26
N VAL A 74 -5.00 -4.21 1.10
CA VAL A 74 -5.50 -5.25 0.19
C VAL A 74 -4.34 -6.15 -0.18
N GLY A 75 -4.52 -7.45 -0.10
CA GLY A 75 -3.44 -8.39 -0.41
C GLY A 75 -3.94 -9.75 -0.83
N SER A 76 -3.01 -10.59 -1.25
CA SER A 76 -3.25 -12.00 -1.50
C SER A 76 -2.00 -12.82 -1.22
N SER A 77 -2.20 -14.02 -0.70
CA SER A 77 -1.17 -15.04 -0.52
C SER A 77 -1.74 -16.43 -0.85
N ILE A 78 -0.86 -17.41 -1.09
CA ILE A 78 -1.26 -18.79 -1.34
C ILE A 78 -1.42 -19.53 -0.01
N ASP A 79 -2.65 -19.98 0.26
CA ASP A 79 -2.93 -20.99 1.28
C ASP A 79 -2.72 -22.41 0.72
N ALA A 80 -2.24 -23.31 1.57
CA ALA A 80 -1.89 -24.69 1.16
C ALA A 80 -3.10 -25.54 0.74
N GLN A 81 -4.30 -25.23 1.25
CA GLN A 81 -5.53 -25.98 0.98
C GLN A 81 -6.42 -25.25 -0.03
N PHE A 82 -6.52 -23.92 0.10
CA PHE A 82 -7.47 -23.12 -0.69
C PHE A 82 -6.85 -22.47 -1.93
N GLY A 83 -5.53 -22.52 -2.09
CA GLY A 83 -4.85 -21.76 -3.13
C GLY A 83 -4.84 -20.27 -2.79
N PRO A 84 -4.98 -19.36 -3.78
CA PRO A 84 -4.97 -17.93 -3.50
C PRO A 84 -6.10 -17.52 -2.54
N VAL A 85 -5.75 -16.78 -1.50
CA VAL A 85 -6.68 -16.15 -0.55
C VAL A 85 -6.45 -14.65 -0.60
N LEU A 86 -7.53 -13.88 -0.61
CA LEU A 86 -7.51 -12.41 -0.58
C LEU A 86 -7.64 -11.92 0.86
N LEU A 87 -7.02 -10.77 1.13
CA LEU A 87 -7.08 -10.02 2.37
C LEU A 87 -7.62 -8.61 2.09
N PHE A 88 -8.56 -8.15 2.91
CA PHE A 88 -9.04 -6.77 2.95
C PHE A 88 -9.14 -6.34 4.42
N GLY A 89 -8.78 -5.10 4.73
CA GLY A 89 -8.92 -4.60 6.09
C GLY A 89 -8.50 -3.15 6.25
N ALA A 90 -8.59 -2.67 7.50
CA ALA A 90 -7.96 -1.41 7.88
C ALA A 90 -6.46 -1.46 7.59
N GLY A 91 -5.90 -0.33 7.15
CA GLY A 91 -4.47 -0.09 6.95
C GLY A 91 -3.84 0.69 8.11
N GLY A 92 -2.59 1.10 7.91
CA GLY A 92 -1.84 1.92 8.86
C GLY A 92 -1.09 1.14 9.94
N GLN A 93 -0.60 1.84 10.96
CA GLN A 93 0.30 1.24 11.97
C GLN A 93 -0.40 0.30 12.96
N LEU A 94 -1.73 0.39 13.10
CA LEU A 94 -2.47 -0.34 14.13
C LEU A 94 -3.15 -1.62 13.60
N VAL A 95 -2.89 -2.01 12.36
CA VAL A 95 -3.45 -3.23 11.74
C VAL A 95 -3.15 -4.49 12.55
N GLU A 96 -1.92 -4.61 13.03
CA GLU A 96 -1.49 -5.77 13.84
C GLU A 96 -2.21 -5.84 15.20
N VAL A 97 -2.67 -4.69 15.70
CA VAL A 97 -3.32 -4.56 17.01
C VAL A 97 -4.81 -4.84 16.93
N PHE A 98 -5.52 -4.18 16.00
CA PHE A 98 -6.98 -4.29 15.90
C PHE A 98 -7.45 -5.53 15.15
N LYS A 99 -6.59 -6.16 14.34
CA LYS A 99 -6.90 -7.36 13.56
C LYS A 99 -8.19 -7.23 12.72
N ASP A 100 -8.50 -6.01 12.28
CA ASP A 100 -9.68 -5.70 11.49
C ASP A 100 -9.45 -6.10 10.03
N ARG A 101 -9.70 -7.38 9.74
CA ARG A 101 -9.45 -7.99 8.43
C ARG A 101 -10.50 -9.03 8.09
N ALA A 102 -10.78 -9.13 6.80
CA ALA A 102 -11.60 -10.14 6.18
C ALA A 102 -10.78 -10.94 5.17
N LEU A 103 -11.14 -12.22 5.01
CA LEU A 103 -10.55 -13.11 4.01
C LEU A 103 -11.63 -13.56 3.03
N SER A 104 -11.24 -13.72 1.77
CA SER A 104 -12.14 -14.25 0.75
C SER A 104 -11.35 -15.03 -0.31
N LEU A 105 -12.03 -15.88 -1.06
CA LEU A 105 -11.44 -16.63 -2.16
C LEU A 105 -11.73 -15.91 -3.48
N PRO A 106 -10.74 -15.77 -4.38
CA PRO A 106 -10.98 -15.25 -5.71
C PRO A 106 -11.60 -16.32 -6.64
N PRO A 107 -12.26 -15.93 -7.75
CA PRO A 107 -12.52 -14.55 -8.15
C PRO A 107 -13.67 -13.91 -7.35
N LEU A 108 -13.54 -12.63 -7.04
CA LEU A 108 -14.61 -11.81 -6.50
C LEU A 108 -15.50 -11.28 -7.63
N ASN A 109 -16.80 -11.21 -7.36
CA ASN A 109 -17.70 -10.26 -8.01
C ASN A 109 -18.03 -9.13 -7.01
N THR A 110 -18.78 -8.12 -7.43
CA THR A 110 -19.13 -6.97 -6.58
C THR A 110 -19.86 -7.37 -5.31
N THR A 111 -20.78 -8.35 -5.38
CA THR A 111 -21.47 -8.87 -4.19
C THR A 111 -20.53 -9.52 -3.18
N LEU A 112 -19.55 -10.31 -3.65
CA LEU A 112 -18.55 -10.94 -2.77
C LEU A 112 -17.56 -9.91 -2.20
N ALA A 113 -17.17 -8.92 -3.01
CA ALA A 113 -16.33 -7.80 -2.55
C ALA A 113 -17.03 -7.01 -1.44
N ARG A 114 -18.31 -6.65 -1.64
CA ARG A 114 -19.14 -5.97 -0.64
C ARG A 114 -19.24 -6.79 0.65
N ARG A 115 -19.54 -8.09 0.56
CA ARG A 115 -19.60 -8.99 1.73
C ARG A 115 -18.27 -9.09 2.47
N MET A 116 -17.16 -9.11 1.74
CA MET A 116 -15.83 -9.11 2.35
C MET A 116 -15.58 -7.81 3.13
N MET A 117 -16.00 -6.65 2.60
CA MET A 117 -15.92 -5.38 3.31
C MET A 117 -16.81 -5.35 4.56
N GLU A 118 -18.02 -5.90 4.48
CA GLU A 118 -18.99 -5.99 5.60
C GLU A 118 -18.49 -6.80 6.80
N GLN A 119 -17.47 -7.64 6.61
CA GLN A 119 -16.83 -8.40 7.68
C GLN A 119 -15.80 -7.56 8.47
N THR A 120 -15.55 -6.31 8.08
CA THR A 120 -14.59 -5.41 8.72
C THR A 120 -15.27 -4.26 9.44
N GLN A 121 -14.67 -3.79 10.53
CA GLN A 121 -15.11 -2.63 11.29
C GLN A 121 -14.86 -1.32 10.52
N VAL A 122 -13.82 -1.28 9.67
CA VAL A 122 -13.48 -0.10 8.87
C VAL A 122 -14.61 0.28 7.90
N LEU A 123 -15.48 -0.65 7.48
CA LEU A 123 -16.62 -0.33 6.62
C LEU A 123 -17.49 0.80 7.21
N SER A 124 -17.77 0.78 8.51
CA SER A 124 -18.58 1.84 9.15
C SER A 124 -17.91 3.22 9.04
N ALA A 125 -16.58 3.26 8.99
CA ALA A 125 -15.84 4.50 8.76
C ALA A 125 -15.91 4.92 7.28
N LEU A 126 -15.81 3.96 6.36
CA LEU A 126 -15.93 4.18 4.91
C LEU A 126 -17.33 4.65 4.49
N GLU A 127 -18.38 4.22 5.19
CA GLU A 127 -19.76 4.69 4.99
C GLU A 127 -20.01 6.12 5.51
N GLY A 128 -19.02 6.71 6.18
CA GLY A 128 -19.07 8.05 6.72
C GLY A 128 -19.34 8.08 8.23
N VAL A 129 -18.49 8.83 8.93
CA VAL A 129 -18.63 9.13 10.37
C VAL A 129 -18.74 10.65 10.54
N ARG A 130 -19.20 11.11 11.72
CA ARG A 130 -19.44 12.54 11.99
C ARG A 130 -18.35 13.46 11.43
N GLY A 131 -18.72 14.28 10.44
CA GLY A 131 -17.83 15.28 9.81
C GLY A 131 -17.06 14.81 8.58
N ARG A 132 -17.15 13.54 8.18
CA ARG A 132 -16.53 12.99 6.97
C ARG A 132 -17.60 12.39 6.04
N LYS A 133 -17.46 12.61 4.74
CA LYS A 133 -18.32 11.95 3.74
C LYS A 133 -17.94 10.49 3.60
N ALA A 134 -18.89 9.68 3.15
CA ALA A 134 -18.61 8.33 2.70
C ALA A 134 -17.61 8.36 1.53
N VAL A 135 -16.77 7.33 1.46
CA VAL A 135 -15.91 7.08 0.29
C VAL A 135 -16.76 6.54 -0.88
N ASP A 136 -16.20 6.52 -2.08
CA ASP A 136 -16.81 5.81 -3.21
C ASP A 136 -16.70 4.28 -3.02
N LEU A 137 -17.70 3.70 -2.34
CA LEU A 137 -17.76 2.26 -2.08
C LEU A 137 -17.85 1.44 -3.38
N ALA A 138 -18.51 1.95 -4.42
CA ALA A 138 -18.63 1.25 -5.69
C ALA A 138 -17.27 1.17 -6.41
N ALA A 139 -16.48 2.25 -6.38
CA ALA A 139 -15.12 2.24 -6.90
C ALA A 139 -14.20 1.28 -6.11
N LEU A 140 -14.37 1.19 -4.79
CA LEU A 140 -13.63 0.25 -3.96
C LEU A 140 -14.00 -1.22 -4.24
N GLU A 141 -15.29 -1.52 -4.40
CA GLU A 141 -15.78 -2.85 -4.80
C GLU A 141 -15.20 -3.27 -6.15
N GLU A 142 -15.24 -2.38 -7.14
CA GLU A 142 -14.65 -2.62 -8.47
C GLU A 142 -13.13 -2.82 -8.39
N PHE A 143 -12.44 -2.05 -7.56
CA PHE A 143 -11.01 -2.24 -7.31
C PHE A 143 -10.71 -3.63 -6.76
N LEU A 144 -11.48 -4.12 -5.78
CA LEU A 144 -11.33 -5.46 -5.22
C LEU A 144 -11.60 -6.56 -6.24
N VAL A 145 -12.62 -6.38 -7.10
CA VAL A 145 -12.91 -7.31 -8.19
C VAL A 145 -11.74 -7.41 -9.16
N ARG A 146 -11.17 -6.28 -9.60
CA ARG A 146 -10.00 -6.26 -10.50
C ARG A 146 -8.76 -6.84 -9.87
N PHE A 147 -8.50 -6.51 -8.60
CA PHE A 147 -7.40 -7.11 -7.85
C PHE A 147 -7.55 -8.63 -7.76
N SER A 148 -8.76 -9.11 -7.50
CA SER A 148 -9.06 -10.54 -7.47
C SER A 148 -8.85 -11.21 -8.83
N GLN A 149 -9.26 -10.57 -9.93
CA GLN A 149 -9.02 -11.07 -11.29
C GLN A 149 -7.52 -11.17 -11.59
N LEU A 150 -6.73 -10.15 -11.25
CA LEU A 150 -5.28 -10.15 -11.41
C LEU A 150 -4.64 -11.37 -10.72
N VAL A 151 -5.05 -11.66 -9.48
CA VAL A 151 -4.53 -12.80 -8.71
C VAL A 151 -4.85 -14.14 -9.39
N VAL A 152 -6.05 -14.30 -9.94
CA VAL A 152 -6.46 -15.54 -10.63
C VAL A 152 -5.72 -15.73 -11.95
N GLU A 153 -5.56 -14.66 -12.71
CA GLU A 153 -4.94 -14.70 -14.03
C GLU A 153 -3.42 -14.89 -13.95
N GLN A 154 -2.78 -14.29 -12.94
CA GLN A 154 -1.33 -14.28 -12.80
C GLN A 154 -0.84 -15.32 -11.78
N ARG A 155 -0.92 -16.60 -12.16
CA ARG A 155 -0.51 -17.75 -11.30
C ARG A 155 0.94 -17.73 -10.80
N ARG A 156 1.79 -16.85 -11.35
CA ARG A 156 3.19 -16.66 -10.90
C ARG A 156 3.30 -15.81 -9.64
N ILE A 157 2.25 -15.07 -9.28
CA ILE A 157 2.19 -14.27 -8.06
C ILE A 157 1.99 -15.24 -6.89
N ARG A 158 2.99 -15.31 -6.00
CA ARG A 158 2.86 -16.05 -4.73
C ARG A 158 2.25 -15.20 -3.62
N GLU A 159 2.58 -13.92 -3.64
CA GLU A 159 2.10 -12.93 -2.69
C GLU A 159 2.07 -11.57 -3.39
N ILE A 160 1.06 -10.77 -3.08
CA ILE A 160 0.93 -9.39 -3.54
C ILE A 160 0.18 -8.60 -2.48
N ASP A 161 0.66 -7.42 -2.15
CA ASP A 161 -0.01 -6.51 -1.24
C ASP A 161 0.01 -5.07 -1.79
N ILE A 162 -1.02 -4.33 -1.42
CA ILE A 162 -1.11 -2.89 -1.60
C ILE A 162 -1.40 -2.30 -0.22
N ASN A 163 -0.36 -1.74 0.38
CA ASN A 163 -0.41 -1.15 1.71
C ASN A 163 0.39 0.17 1.75
N PRO A 164 -0.26 1.35 1.88
CA PRO A 164 -1.71 1.55 1.99
C PRO A 164 -2.40 1.68 0.62
N VAL A 165 -3.67 1.28 0.57
CA VAL A 165 -4.68 1.85 -0.35
C VAL A 165 -5.32 3.04 0.36
N LEU A 166 -5.34 4.21 -0.27
CA LEU A 166 -6.05 5.39 0.25
C LEU A 166 -7.47 5.43 -0.33
N ALA A 167 -8.49 5.43 0.53
CA ALA A 167 -9.89 5.59 0.16
C ALA A 167 -10.45 6.92 0.71
N SER A 168 -11.09 7.72 -0.13
CA SER A 168 -11.60 9.06 0.18
C SER A 168 -12.90 9.37 -0.54
#